data_AF-A0A3A8N6X9-F1
#
_entry.id   AF-A0A3A8N6X9-F1
#
_cell.length_a   1.000
_cell.length_b   1.000
_cell.length_c   1.000
_cell.angle_alpha   90.00
_cell.angle_beta   90.00
_cell.angle_gamma   90.00
#
_symmetry.space_group_name_H-M   'P 1'
#
loop_
_entity.id
_entity.type
_entity.pdbx_description
1 polymer ?
#
loop_
_entity_poly.entity_id
_entity_poly.type
_entity_poly.pdbx_seq_one_letter_code
_entity_poly.pdbx_strand_id
1 'polypeptide(L)'
;MLGSTERVQAVLDDVATAPIPEAERALFAFVEKLNDAPGDVRREDVEHVKAAGWSDEAVYDAVSVCALFNFYNRWIDGTGVQGMAPEMYEKSAKRMAAGGYLPGPPARSPPPSSDDGEPER
;
A
#
# COMPACT_ATOMS: atom_id res chain seq x y z
N MET A 1 2.92 -13.22 7.68
CA MET A 1 3.67 -11.99 7.36
C MET A 1 3.45 -10.91 8.40
N LEU A 2 2.25 -10.40 8.73
CA LEU A 2 2.11 -9.59 9.96
C LEU A 2 0.87 -9.93 10.81
N GLY A 3 -0.16 -10.56 10.24
CA GLY A 3 -1.19 -11.29 10.99
C GLY A 3 -2.13 -10.48 11.89
N SER A 4 -1.86 -9.20 12.14
CA SER A 4 -2.75 -8.27 12.85
C SER A 4 -2.44 -6.82 12.48
N THR A 5 -3.43 -5.93 12.59
CA THR A 5 -3.27 -4.50 12.30
C THR A 5 -2.31 -3.83 13.28
N GLU A 6 -2.29 -4.27 14.53
CA GLU A 6 -1.37 -3.77 15.57
C GLU A 6 0.08 -4.08 15.22
N ARG A 7 0.36 -5.28 14.70
CA ARG A 7 1.72 -5.63 14.26
C ARG A 7 2.14 -4.82 13.03
N VAL A 8 1.21 -4.58 12.10
CA VAL A 8 1.46 -3.69 10.96
C VAL A 8 1.79 -2.29 11.45
N GLN A 9 1.00 -1.74 12.37
CA GLN A 9 1.24 -0.40 12.91
C GLN A 9 2.59 -0.32 13.62
N ALA A 10 2.96 -1.33 14.42
CA ALA A 10 4.26 -1.35 15.09
C ALA A 10 5.43 -1.31 14.09
N VAL A 11 5.34 -2.02 12.97
CA VAL A 11 6.35 -1.99 11.89
C VAL A 11 6.39 -0.63 11.21
N LEU A 12 5.23 0.01 10.98
CA LEU A 12 5.15 1.35 10.40
C LEU A 12 5.72 2.43 11.32
N ASP A 13 5.53 2.29 12.63
CA ASP A 13 6.03 3.23 13.63
C ASP A 13 7.55 3.12 13.77
N ASP A 14 8.07 1.89 13.93
CA ASP A 14 9.51 1.62 14.00
C ASP A 14 9.80 0.12 13.78
N VAL A 15 10.36 -0.22 12.61
CA VAL A 15 10.78 -1.57 12.24
C VAL A 15 11.78 -2.16 13.24
N ALA A 16 12.68 -1.34 13.82
CA ALA A 16 13.74 -1.82 14.70
C ALA A 16 13.19 -2.34 16.03
N THR A 17 12.11 -1.74 16.54
CA THR A 17 11.48 -2.13 17.81
C THR A 17 10.22 -2.97 17.65
N ALA A 18 9.71 -3.14 16.43
CA ALA A 18 8.52 -3.93 16.15
C ALA A 18 8.66 -5.41 16.58
N PRO A 19 7.57 -6.05 17.07
CA PRO A 19 7.56 -7.43 17.52
C PRO A 19 7.46 -8.42 16.33
N ILE A 20 8.49 -8.39 15.48
CA ILE A 20 8.66 -9.24 14.30
C ILE A 20 9.90 -10.13 14.45
N PRO A 21 9.95 -11.30 13.79
CA PRO A 21 11.15 -12.13 13.71
C PRO A 21 12.33 -11.37 13.10
N GLU A 22 13.55 -11.72 13.53
CA GLU A 22 14.78 -11.11 13.00
C GLU A 22 14.94 -11.26 11.48
N ALA A 23 14.42 -12.35 10.91
CA ALA A 23 14.38 -12.53 9.45
C ALA A 23 13.57 -11.42 8.76
N GLU A 24 12.39 -11.10 9.28
CA GLU A 24 11.54 -10.03 8.73
C GLU A 24 12.23 -8.66 8.92
N ARG A 25 12.88 -8.43 10.05
CA ARG A 25 13.64 -7.20 10.32
C ARG A 25 14.80 -7.00 9.33
N ALA A 26 15.56 -8.06 9.03
CA ALA A 26 16.63 -8.02 8.04
C ALA A 26 16.11 -7.69 6.63
N LEU A 27 14.97 -8.27 6.24
CA LEU A 27 14.33 -7.96 4.96
C LEU A 27 13.88 -6.50 4.89
N PHE A 28 13.23 -5.99 5.93
CA PHE A 28 12.77 -4.60 5.96
C PHE A 28 13.94 -3.60 5.95
N ALA A 29 15.02 -3.86 6.68
CA ALA A 29 16.22 -3.01 6.65
C ALA A 29 16.84 -2.95 5.24
N PHE A 30 16.84 -4.06 4.51
CA PHE A 30 17.26 -4.08 3.11
C PHE A 30 16.32 -3.27 2.21
N VAL A 31 15.00 -3.42 2.38
CA VAL A 31 14.00 -2.66 1.60
C VAL A 31 14.09 -1.15 1.88
N GLU A 32 14.33 -0.75 3.12
CA GLU A 32 14.55 0.65 3.51
C GLU A 32 15.76 1.23 2.78
N LYS A 33 16.91 0.54 2.82
CA LYS A 33 18.11 0.95 2.08
C LYS A 33 17.85 1.02 0.57
N LEU A 34 17.16 0.02 0.01
CA LEU A 34 16.83 -0.01 -1.41
C LEU A 34 15.92 1.17 -1.81
N ASN A 35 15.00 1.57 -0.93
CA ASN A 35 14.09 2.68 -1.17
C ASN A 35 14.80 4.03 -1.14
N ASP A 36 15.64 4.25 -0.15
CA ASP A 36 16.23 5.56 0.14
C ASP A 36 17.54 5.80 -0.63
N ALA A 37 18.35 4.76 -0.77
CA ALA A 37 19.67 4.81 -1.39
C ALA A 37 19.92 3.59 -2.28
N PRO A 38 19.13 3.38 -3.37
CA PRO A 38 19.29 2.24 -4.26
C PRO A 38 20.70 2.14 -4.87
N GLY A 39 21.37 3.28 -5.08
CA GLY A 39 22.76 3.34 -5.57
C GLY A 39 23.81 2.80 -4.60
N ASP A 40 23.46 2.62 -3.32
CA ASP A 40 24.34 2.11 -2.26
C ASP A 40 24.08 0.66 -1.90
N VAL A 41 23.08 0.02 -2.52
CA VAL A 41 22.84 -1.41 -2.39
C VAL A 41 24.02 -2.19 -2.99
N ARG A 42 24.52 -3.17 -2.25
CA ARG A 42 25.63 -4.04 -2.62
C ARG A 42 25.23 -5.49 -2.45
N ARG A 43 26.10 -6.39 -2.90
CA ARG A 43 25.88 -7.85 -2.80
C ARG A 43 25.74 -8.28 -1.34
N GLU A 44 26.51 -7.67 -0.45
CA GLU A 44 26.55 -7.97 0.98
C GLU A 44 25.18 -7.76 1.64
N ASP A 45 24.40 -6.79 1.19
CA ASP A 45 23.05 -6.57 1.72
C ASP A 45 22.12 -7.75 1.37
N VAL A 46 22.19 -8.26 0.14
CA VAL A 46 21.42 -9.43 -0.30
C VAL A 46 21.85 -10.68 0.45
N GLU A 47 23.16 -10.89 0.61
CA GLU A 47 23.67 -12.04 1.37
C GLU A 47 23.25 -11.98 2.85
N HIS A 48 23.16 -10.80 3.46
CA HIS A 48 22.65 -10.65 4.82
C HIS A 48 21.18 -11.10 4.94
N VAL A 49 20.33 -10.70 3.99
CA VAL A 49 18.92 -11.12 3.95
C VAL A 49 18.79 -12.63 3.74
N LYS A 50 19.62 -13.20 2.85
CA LYS A 50 19.64 -14.65 2.61
C LYS A 50 20.14 -15.44 3.82
N ALA A 51 21.15 -14.94 4.52
CA ALA A 51 21.64 -15.53 5.76
C ALA A 51 20.57 -15.54 6.87
N ALA A 52 19.61 -14.61 6.82
CA ALA A 52 18.46 -14.59 7.71
C ALA A 52 17.35 -15.61 7.34
N GLY A 53 17.54 -16.37 6.25
CA GLY A 53 16.67 -17.48 5.84
C GLY A 53 15.76 -17.22 4.64
N TRP A 54 15.89 -16.06 3.99
CA TRP A 54 15.11 -15.75 2.79
C TRP A 54 15.70 -16.37 1.53
N SER A 55 14.81 -16.83 0.64
CA SER A 55 15.20 -17.34 -0.68
C SER A 55 15.54 -16.20 -1.64
N ASP A 56 16.27 -16.53 -2.71
CA ASP A 56 16.51 -15.59 -3.81
C ASP A 56 15.19 -15.08 -4.43
N GLU A 57 14.18 -15.94 -4.51
CA GLU A 57 12.82 -15.59 -4.97
C GLU A 57 12.17 -14.55 -4.04
N ALA A 58 12.25 -14.72 -2.72
CA ALA A 58 11.70 -13.76 -1.78
C ALA A 58 12.42 -12.40 -1.83
N VAL A 59 13.75 -12.39 -2.04
CA VAL A 59 14.50 -11.15 -2.26
C VAL A 59 14.06 -10.49 -3.56
N TYR A 60 13.93 -11.25 -4.64
CA TYR A 60 13.44 -10.75 -5.93
C TYR A 60 12.05 -10.13 -5.81
N ASP A 61 11.13 -10.78 -5.10
CA ASP A 61 9.78 -10.26 -4.88
C ASP A 61 9.81 -8.96 -4.08
N ALA A 62 10.60 -8.88 -3.02
CA ALA A 62 10.74 -7.67 -2.21
C ALA A 62 11.30 -6.49 -3.03
N VAL A 63 12.34 -6.73 -3.84
CA VAL A 63 12.90 -5.74 -4.78
C VAL A 63 11.85 -5.29 -5.78
N SER A 64 11.10 -6.23 -6.35
CA SER A 64 10.07 -5.95 -7.36
C SER A 64 8.95 -5.08 -6.80
N VAL A 65 8.45 -5.39 -5.60
CA VAL A 65 7.43 -4.59 -4.92
C VAL A 65 7.96 -3.19 -4.60
N CYS A 66 9.16 -3.09 -4.01
CA CYS A 66 9.78 -1.80 -3.68
C CYS A 66 9.96 -0.91 -4.93
N ALA A 67 10.48 -1.48 -6.02
CA ALA A 67 10.67 -0.77 -7.28
C ALA A 67 9.34 -0.32 -7.92
N LEU A 68 8.31 -1.17 -7.89
CA LEU A 68 7.00 -0.86 -8.46
C LEU A 68 6.32 0.31 -7.73
N PHE A 69 6.36 0.33 -6.39
CA PHE A 69 5.82 1.45 -5.62
C PHE A 69 6.62 2.73 -5.85
N ASN A 70 7.95 2.64 -5.97
CA ASN A 70 8.78 3.78 -6.33
C ASN A 70 8.42 4.38 -7.70
N PHE A 71 8.07 3.54 -8.67
CA PHE A 71 7.55 3.97 -9.97
C PHE A 71 6.17 4.63 -9.84
N TYR A 72 5.22 3.99 -9.14
CA TYR A 72 3.86 4.52 -8.98
C TYR A 72 3.82 5.85 -8.24
N ASN A 73 4.60 6.01 -7.18
CA ASN A 73 4.67 7.27 -6.44
C ASN A 73 5.06 8.41 -7.39
N ARG A 74 6.13 8.23 -8.19
CA ARG A 74 6.58 9.23 -9.17
C ARG A 74 5.57 9.48 -10.28
N TRP A 75 4.89 8.44 -10.75
CA TRP A 75 3.89 8.56 -11.81
C TRP A 75 2.65 9.31 -11.33
N ILE A 76 2.12 8.96 -10.16
CA ILE A 76 0.93 9.59 -9.58
C ILE A 76 1.25 11.03 -9.18
N ASP A 77 2.31 11.24 -8.41
CA ASP A 77 2.69 12.58 -7.93
C ASP A 77 3.03 13.52 -9.10
N GLY A 78 3.68 12.98 -10.15
CA GLY A 78 4.00 13.73 -11.37
C GLY A 78 2.78 14.18 -12.17
N THR A 79 1.61 13.57 -11.95
CA THR A 79 0.34 13.97 -12.60
C THR A 79 -0.48 14.97 -11.80
N GLY A 80 -0.08 15.29 -10.57
CA GLY A 80 -0.82 16.19 -9.67
C GLY A 80 -2.11 15.58 -9.09
N VAL A 81 -2.32 14.27 -9.24
CA VAL A 81 -3.44 13.55 -8.61
C VAL A 81 -3.19 13.53 -7.10
N GLN A 82 -4.19 13.94 -6.32
CA GLN A 82 -4.12 13.92 -4.86
C GLN A 82 -4.72 12.64 -4.28
N GLY A 83 -4.16 12.20 -3.15
CA GLY A 83 -4.70 11.11 -2.36
C GLY A 83 -6.12 11.38 -1.88
N MET A 84 -6.83 10.31 -1.50
CA MET A 84 -8.16 10.43 -0.91
C MET A 84 -8.08 10.77 0.59
N ALA A 85 -9.19 11.23 1.17
CA ALA A 85 -9.28 11.35 2.63
C ALA A 85 -9.15 9.97 3.31
N PRO A 86 -8.58 9.87 4.53
CA PRO A 86 -8.38 8.60 5.23
C PRO A 86 -9.65 7.72 5.32
N GLU A 87 -10.80 8.33 5.56
CA GLU A 87 -12.08 7.65 5.69
C GLU A 87 -12.52 7.01 4.36
N MET A 88 -12.09 7.58 3.23
CA MET A 88 -12.36 7.05 1.89
C MET A 88 -11.47 5.84 1.58
N TYR A 89 -10.23 5.80 2.08
CA TYR A 89 -9.40 4.60 2.01
C TYR A 89 -10.00 3.46 2.81
N GLU A 90 -10.53 3.71 4.02
CA GLU A 90 -11.17 2.67 4.84
C GLU A 90 -12.44 2.10 4.15
N LYS A 91 -13.30 2.97 3.62
CA LYS A 91 -14.47 2.56 2.84
C LYS A 91 -14.07 1.74 1.61
N SER A 92 -13.02 2.17 0.91
CA SER A 92 -12.51 1.48 -0.28
C SER A 92 -11.92 0.11 0.07
N ALA A 93 -11.18 0.00 1.17
CA ALA A 93 -10.63 -1.25 1.67
C ALA A 93 -11.73 -2.26 2.02
N LYS A 94 -12.77 -1.83 2.78
CA LYS A 94 -13.93 -2.69 3.11
C LYS A 94 -14.66 -3.17 1.85
N ARG A 95 -14.86 -2.28 0.87
CA ARG A 95 -15.47 -2.62 -0.42
C ARG A 95 -14.65 -3.66 -1.19
N MET A 96 -13.34 -3.45 -1.29
CA MET A 96 -12.44 -4.37 -2.00
C MET A 96 -12.34 -5.73 -1.31
N ALA A 97 -12.32 -5.76 0.02
CA ALA A 97 -12.32 -7.01 0.78
C ALA A 97 -13.59 -7.84 0.56
N ALA A 98 -14.75 -7.19 0.42
CA ALA A 98 -16.03 -7.87 0.21
C ALA A 98 -16.32 -8.24 -1.27
N GLY A 99 -15.91 -7.39 -2.21
CA GLY A 99 -16.33 -7.46 -3.63
C GLY A 99 -15.19 -7.53 -4.65
N GLY A 100 -13.94 -7.62 -4.22
CA GLY A 100 -12.78 -7.59 -5.10
C GLY A 100 -12.59 -6.22 -5.79
N TYR A 101 -11.94 -6.23 -6.95
CA TYR A 101 -11.59 -5.00 -7.69
C TYR A 101 -12.71 -4.47 -8.60
N LEU A 102 -13.88 -5.11 -8.63
CA LEU A 102 -15.00 -4.64 -9.44
C LEU A 102 -15.50 -3.28 -8.93
N PRO A 103 -15.88 -2.35 -9.82
CA PRO A 103 -16.53 -1.11 -9.40
C PRO A 103 -17.77 -1.40 -8.56
N GLY A 104 -18.02 -0.57 -7.54
CA GLY A 104 -19.30 -0.62 -6.84
C GLY A 104 -20.43 -0.29 -7.83
N PRO A 105 -21.65 -0.81 -7.62
CA PRO A 105 -22.78 -0.43 -8.45
C PRO A 105 -22.94 1.10 -8.44
N PRO A 106 -23.31 1.72 -9.57
CA PRO A 106 -23.46 3.17 -9.66
C PRO A 106 -24.46 3.66 -8.60
N ALA A 107 -24.20 4.83 -8.03
CA ALA A 107 -25.13 5.47 -7.10
C ALA A 107 -26.49 5.61 -7.80
N ARG A 108 -27.57 5.17 -7.15
CA ARG A 108 -28.92 5.41 -7.67
C ARG A 108 -29.15 6.92 -7.70
N SER A 109 -29.50 7.45 -8.87
CA SER A 109 -29.95 8.83 -8.97
C SER A 109 -31.12 9.06 -8.01
N PRO A 110 -31.16 10.18 -7.29
CA PRO A 110 -32.33 10.54 -6.50
C PRO A 110 -33.55 10.61 -7.45
N PRO A 111 -34.75 10.24 -6.96
CA PRO A 111 -35.96 10.37 -7.77
C PRO A 111 -36.13 11.83 -8.20
N PRO A 112 -36.65 12.09 -9.41
CA PRO A 112 -36.93 13.45 -9.86
C PRO A 112 -37.82 14.15 -8.82
N SER A 113 -37.46 15.38 -8.45
CA SER A 113 -38.28 16.21 -7.58
C SER A 113 -39.65 16.40 -8.24
N SER A 114 -40.71 16.01 -7.54
CA SER A 114 -42.08 16.34 -7.88
C SER A 114 -42.32 17.83 -7.61
N ASP A 115 -41.67 18.68 -8.39
CA ASP A 115 -42.05 20.07 -8.55
C ASP A 115 -42.61 20.19 -9.97
N ASP A 116 -43.77 19.56 -10.17
CA ASP A 116 -44.66 19.91 -11.27
C ASP A 116 -45.20 21.30 -10.93
N GLY A 117 -44.38 22.32 -11.23
CA GLY A 117 -44.78 23.72 -11.17
C GLY A 117 -46.00 23.92 -12.03
N GLU A 118 -47.16 23.92 -11.38
CA GLU A 118 -48.44 24.30 -11.95
C GLU A 118 -48.29 25.73 -12.50
N PRO A 119 -48.52 25.98 -13.81
CA PRO A 119 -48.40 27.33 -14.33
C PRO A 119 -49.53 28.18 -13.75
N GLU A 120 -49.18 29.17 -12.92
CA GLU A 120 -50.11 30.25 -12.55
C GLU A 120 -50.44 31.10 -13.79
N ARG A 121 -51.68 30.91 -14.27
CA ARG A 121 -52.51 31.77 -15.14
C ARG A 121 -52.20 31.88 -16.63
#